data_AF-A0A0R3Q0L9-F1
#
_entry.id   AF-A0A0R3Q0L9-F1
#
_cell.length_a   1.000
_cell.length_b   1.000
_cell.length_c   1.000
_cell.angle_alpha   90.00
_cell.angle_beta   90.00
_cell.angle_gamma   90.00
#
_symmetry.space_group_name_H-M   'P 1'
#
loop_
_entity.id
_entity.type
_entity.pdbx_description
1 polymer ?
#
loop_
_entity_poly.entity_id
_entity_poly.type
_entity_poly.pdbx_seq_one_letter_code
_entity_poly.pdbx_strand_id
1 'polypeptide(L)'
;MMYTIESVAEVKLHEEHHNRFANISEVQISLYRLNLWLRKECHYLSKHGYIFRIRPDSQSSLRRQVEKVIEGSTCYIAGIAITEPLLSAQCSSTGELISDGNPIIGVNRLWTHPTARMKGIAREILDIARKWCFTGIFVPRHRVAFSDPSDDGKRFAERYMKYVRICLVIYINKLFLMNLV
;
A
#
# COMPACT_ATOMS: atom_id res chain seq x y z
N MET A 1 -5.69 -9.83 4.38
CA MET A 1 -5.39 -11.27 4.11
C MET A 1 -6.40 -12.04 4.94
N MET A 2 -7.20 -12.97 4.40
CA MET A 2 -8.14 -13.75 5.24
C MET A 2 -7.33 -14.77 6.04
N TYR A 3 -7.44 -14.74 7.36
CA TYR A 3 -6.83 -15.69 8.29
C TYR A 3 -7.81 -15.97 9.42
N THR A 4 -7.77 -17.18 9.96
CA THR A 4 -8.60 -17.59 11.08
C THR A 4 -7.87 -17.20 12.36
N ILE A 5 -8.48 -16.34 13.17
CA ILE A 5 -7.90 -15.88 14.46
C ILE A 5 -7.66 -17.07 15.41
N GLU A 6 -8.45 -18.13 15.27
CA GLU A 6 -8.34 -19.37 16.05
C GLU A 6 -7.14 -20.25 15.62
N SER A 7 -6.58 -20.03 14.43
CA SER A 7 -5.43 -20.78 13.94
C SER A 7 -4.14 -20.03 14.24
N VAL A 8 -3.40 -20.50 15.26
CA VAL A 8 -2.10 -19.93 15.65
C VAL A 8 -1.11 -19.88 14.48
N ALA A 9 -1.15 -20.87 13.58
CA ALA A 9 -0.30 -20.90 12.40
C ALA A 9 -0.67 -19.80 11.38
N GLU A 10 -1.96 -19.60 11.13
CA GLU A 10 -2.43 -18.55 10.21
C GLU A 10 -2.21 -17.16 10.81
N VAL A 11 -2.39 -16.98 12.12
CA VAL A 11 -2.07 -15.75 12.85
C VAL A 11 -0.58 -15.44 12.73
N LYS A 12 0.30 -16.43 12.94
CA LYS A 12 1.75 -16.23 12.83
C LYS A 12 2.18 -15.84 11.40
N LEU A 13 1.66 -16.54 10.39
CA LEU A 13 1.91 -16.20 8.99
C LEU A 13 1.37 -14.81 8.63
N HIS A 14 0.20 -14.46 9.16
CA HIS A 14 -0.37 -13.12 9.03
C HIS A 14 0.55 -12.07 9.65
N GLU A 15 0.99 -12.26 10.90
CA GLU A 15 1.91 -11.36 11.58
C GLU A 15 3.24 -11.21 10.84
N GLU A 16 3.86 -12.31 10.38
CA GLU A 16 5.09 -12.27 9.57
C GLU A 16 4.89 -11.45 8.28
N HIS A 17 3.75 -11.65 7.61
CA HIS A 17 3.40 -10.90 6.42
C HIS A 17 3.14 -9.40 6.72
N HIS A 18 2.61 -9.04 7.88
CA HIS A 18 2.36 -7.64 8.29
C HIS A 18 3.62 -6.95 8.80
N ASN A 19 4.46 -7.67 9.55
CA ASN A 19 5.68 -7.16 10.17
C ASN A 19 6.90 -7.22 9.26
N ARG A 20 6.78 -7.74 8.03
CA ARG A 20 7.86 -7.78 7.04
C ARG A 20 8.60 -6.44 6.87
N PHE A 21 7.89 -5.32 7.04
CA PHE A 21 8.44 -3.96 6.92
C PHE A 21 8.71 -3.28 8.27
N ALA A 22 8.46 -3.94 9.40
CA ALA A 22 8.61 -3.37 10.74
C ALA A 22 10.08 -3.05 11.07
N ASN A 23 11.01 -3.87 10.58
CA ASN A 23 12.44 -3.78 10.84
C ASN A 23 13.27 -3.25 9.67
N ILE A 24 12.65 -2.61 8.67
CA ILE A 24 13.43 -1.95 7.61
C ILE A 24 14.05 -0.67 8.17
N SER A 25 15.33 -0.76 8.54
CA SER A 25 16.22 0.40 8.58
C SER A 25 16.43 0.91 7.14
N GLU A 26 16.52 2.22 6.97
CA GLU A 26 16.57 2.95 5.69
C GLU A 26 17.05 2.15 4.47
N VAL A 27 16.19 2.01 3.45
CA VAL A 27 16.61 1.51 2.14
C VAL A 27 17.33 2.62 1.40
N GLN A 28 18.64 2.71 1.61
CA GLN A 28 19.50 3.68 0.96
C GLN A 28 19.71 3.33 -0.53
N ILE A 29 19.80 4.37 -1.35
CA ILE A 29 19.87 4.29 -2.81
C ILE A 29 21.04 5.17 -3.28
N SER A 30 21.87 4.69 -4.20
CA SER A 30 22.88 5.55 -4.84
C SER A 30 22.24 6.45 -5.91
N LEU A 31 22.81 7.64 -6.11
CA LEU A 31 22.32 8.58 -7.13
C LEU A 31 22.30 7.97 -8.55
N TYR A 32 23.26 7.10 -8.85
CA TYR A 32 23.28 6.35 -10.12
C TYR A 32 22.04 5.46 -10.29
N ARG A 33 21.66 4.69 -9.25
CA ARG A 33 20.47 3.82 -9.32
C ARG A 33 19.19 4.64 -9.44
N LEU A 34 19.07 5.73 -8.69
CA LEU A 34 17.94 6.64 -8.79
C LEU A 34 17.79 7.18 -10.21
N ASN A 35 18.86 7.68 -10.81
CA ASN A 35 18.86 8.17 -12.19
C ASN A 35 18.50 7.10 -13.22
N LEU A 36 18.93 5.86 -13.01
CA LEU A 36 18.56 4.74 -13.86
C LEU A 36 17.05 4.47 -13.79
N TRP A 37 16.44 4.52 -12.60
CA TRP A 37 14.99 4.34 -12.45
C TRP A 37 14.19 5.49 -13.02
N LEU A 38 14.63 6.74 -12.84
CA LEU A 38 13.96 7.91 -13.44
C LEU A 38 13.86 7.81 -14.97
N ARG A 39 14.84 7.16 -15.61
CA ARG A 39 14.83 6.94 -17.07
C ARG A 39 13.96 5.77 -17.53
N LYS A 40 13.75 4.76 -16.68
CA LYS A 40 13.15 3.48 -17.08
C LYS A 40 11.77 3.23 -16.49
N GLU A 41 11.47 3.82 -15.35
CA GLU A 41 10.27 3.54 -14.58
C GLU A 41 9.26 4.69 -14.67
N CYS A 42 7.98 4.33 -14.64
CA CYS A 42 6.91 5.31 -14.51
C CYS A 42 6.99 5.95 -13.13
N HIS A 43 7.10 7.28 -13.10
CA HIS A 43 7.25 8.03 -11.87
C HIS A 43 6.53 9.37 -11.93
N TYR A 44 6.32 9.94 -10.75
CA TYR A 44 5.63 11.22 -10.57
C TYR A 44 6.44 12.09 -9.62
N LEU A 45 6.55 13.37 -9.93
CA LEU A 45 7.16 14.35 -9.05
C LEU A 45 6.20 14.69 -7.90
N SER A 46 6.72 14.69 -6.69
CA SER A 46 6.05 15.13 -5.47
C SER A 46 6.91 16.18 -4.76
N LYS A 47 6.33 16.89 -3.78
CA LYS A 47 7.08 17.85 -2.94
C LYS A 47 8.22 17.22 -2.14
N HIS A 48 8.21 15.89 -1.97
CA HIS A 48 9.21 15.14 -1.21
C HIS A 48 10.14 14.28 -2.07
N GLY A 49 10.06 14.37 -3.40
CA GLY A 49 10.90 13.60 -4.32
C GLY A 49 10.10 12.90 -5.40
N TYR A 50 10.45 11.64 -5.68
CA TYR A 50 9.86 10.86 -6.78
C TYR A 50 9.05 9.69 -6.24
N ILE A 51 7.83 9.54 -6.76
CA ILE A 51 6.96 8.39 -6.46
C ILE A 51 6.92 7.51 -7.70
N PHE A 52 7.47 6.30 -7.57
CA PHE A 52 7.53 5.32 -8.64
C PHE A 52 6.31 4.40 -8.63
N ARG A 53 5.72 4.16 -9.80
CA ARG A 53 4.65 3.18 -9.98
C ARG A 53 5.21 1.93 -10.63
N ILE A 54 5.31 0.86 -9.84
CA ILE A 54 5.82 -0.43 -10.29
C ILE A 54 4.65 -1.39 -10.47
N ARG A 55 4.55 -2.03 -11.63
CA ARG A 55 3.53 -3.05 -11.87
C ARG A 55 3.95 -4.41 -11.28
N PRO A 56 3.00 -5.29 -10.90
CA PRO A 56 3.30 -6.61 -10.34
C PRO A 56 4.08 -7.55 -11.27
N ASP A 57 4.02 -7.34 -12.57
CA ASP A 57 4.73 -8.07 -13.62
C ASP A 57 6.11 -7.47 -13.95
N SER A 58 6.47 -6.34 -13.33
CA SER A 58 7.74 -5.66 -13.61
C SER A 58 8.95 -6.47 -13.12
N GLN A 59 9.96 -6.57 -13.99
CA GLN A 59 11.29 -7.11 -13.70
C GLN A 59 12.27 -6.03 -13.19
N SER A 60 11.75 -4.85 -12.81
CA SER A 60 12.56 -3.71 -12.39
C SER A 60 13.49 -4.05 -11.21
N SER A 61 14.72 -3.55 -11.26
CA SER A 61 15.65 -3.60 -10.13
C SER A 61 15.13 -2.81 -8.93
N LEU A 62 14.27 -1.80 -9.13
CA LEU A 62 13.62 -1.07 -8.05
C LEU A 62 12.74 -2.00 -7.21
N ARG A 63 12.00 -2.90 -7.87
CA ARG A 63 11.17 -3.92 -7.19
C ARG A 63 12.01 -4.79 -6.25
N ARG A 64 13.19 -5.24 -6.72
CA ARG A 64 14.12 -6.06 -5.94
C ARG A 64 14.82 -5.27 -4.82
N GLN A 65 14.93 -3.94 -4.98
CA GLN A 65 15.64 -3.09 -4.02
C GLN A 65 14.80 -2.73 -2.79
N VAL A 66 13.47 -2.80 -2.89
CA VAL A 66 12.55 -2.62 -1.75
C VAL A 66 12.85 -3.58 -0.57
N GLU A 67 13.67 -4.61 -0.80
CA GLU A 67 14.00 -5.67 0.17
C GLU A 67 15.39 -5.53 0.81
N LYS A 68 16.16 -4.43 0.57
CA LYS A 68 17.56 -4.34 1.00
C LYS A 68 17.87 -3.10 1.83
N VAL A 69 18.63 -3.26 2.91
CA VAL A 69 19.19 -2.19 3.74
C VAL A 69 20.66 -1.97 3.36
N ILE A 70 21.09 -0.71 3.22
CA ILE A 70 22.50 -0.31 3.05
C ILE A 70 22.69 0.99 3.84
N GLU A 71 23.86 1.22 4.45
CA GLU A 71 24.19 2.48 5.14
C GLU A 71 24.94 3.46 4.21
N GLY A 72 24.74 4.77 4.43
CA GLY A 72 25.61 5.81 3.85
C GLY A 72 25.21 6.43 2.50
N SER A 73 23.91 6.46 2.12
CA SER A 73 23.48 7.20 0.92
C SER A 73 22.70 8.49 1.25
N THR A 74 22.60 9.39 0.27
CA THR A 74 21.89 10.68 0.37
C THR A 74 20.41 10.59 -0.03
N CYS A 75 19.98 9.46 -0.59
CA CYS A 75 18.58 9.22 -0.95
C CYS A 75 18.14 7.84 -0.49
N TYR A 76 16.92 7.74 0.02
CA TYR A 76 16.36 6.52 0.59
C TYR A 76 14.88 6.35 0.22
N ILE A 77 14.35 5.12 0.36
CA ILE A 77 12.91 4.87 0.18
C ILE A 77 12.17 5.37 1.42
N ALA A 78 11.50 6.51 1.28
CA ALA A 78 10.75 7.14 2.37
C ALA A 78 9.36 6.51 2.61
N GLY A 79 8.81 5.78 1.64
CA GLY A 79 7.54 5.10 1.80
C GLY A 79 7.22 4.12 0.69
N ILE A 80 6.38 3.14 1.01
CA ILE A 80 5.93 2.07 0.13
C ILE A 80 4.43 1.90 0.32
N ALA A 81 3.68 1.77 -0.77
CA ALA A 81 2.31 1.30 -0.73
C ALA A 81 2.11 0.14 -1.70
N ILE A 82 1.40 -0.88 -1.25
CA ILE A 82 0.89 -1.97 -2.08
C ILE A 82 -0.61 -1.78 -2.15
N THR A 83 -1.10 -1.51 -3.35
CA THR A 83 -2.52 -1.27 -3.62
C THR A 83 -3.05 -2.21 -4.68
N GLU A 84 -4.32 -2.57 -4.55
CA GLU A 84 -5.03 -3.45 -5.48
C GLU A 84 -6.42 -2.89 -5.81
N PRO A 85 -6.92 -3.09 -7.04
CA PRO A 85 -8.31 -2.78 -7.35
C PRO A 85 -9.23 -3.77 -6.65
N LEU A 86 -10.32 -3.29 -6.05
CA LEU A 86 -11.32 -4.12 -5.39
C LEU A 86 -12.66 -4.05 -6.11
N LEU A 87 -13.37 -5.18 -6.13
CA LEU A 87 -14.77 -5.28 -6.59
C LEU A 87 -15.76 -4.85 -5.50
N SER A 88 -15.41 -5.11 -4.24
CA SER A 88 -16.20 -4.73 -3.08
C SER A 88 -15.33 -4.51 -1.85
N ALA A 89 -15.88 -3.82 -0.87
CA ALA A 89 -15.26 -3.56 0.42
C ALA A 89 -16.33 -3.54 1.51
N GLN A 90 -16.09 -4.19 2.65
CA GLN A 90 -16.98 -4.11 3.80
C GLN A 90 -16.38 -3.21 4.88
N CYS A 91 -17.15 -2.33 5.49
CA CYS A 91 -16.71 -1.54 6.63
C CYS A 91 -16.81 -2.35 7.94
N SER A 92 -15.72 -2.57 8.66
CA SER A 92 -15.74 -3.39 9.89
C SER A 92 -16.53 -2.74 11.03
N SER A 93 -16.64 -1.41 11.04
CA SER A 93 -17.33 -0.69 12.11
C SER A 93 -18.86 -0.67 11.92
N THR A 94 -19.35 -0.73 10.68
CA THR A 94 -20.78 -0.66 10.37
C THR A 94 -21.34 -1.95 9.75
N GLY A 95 -20.48 -2.87 9.30
CA GLY A 95 -20.86 -4.05 8.52
C GLY A 95 -21.29 -3.74 7.08
N GLU A 96 -21.30 -2.47 6.68
CA GLU A 96 -21.80 -2.02 5.39
C GLU A 96 -20.92 -2.51 4.25
N LEU A 97 -21.54 -3.14 3.25
CA LEU A 97 -20.88 -3.61 2.04
C LEU A 97 -21.00 -2.56 0.93
N ILE A 98 -19.86 -2.12 0.41
CA ILE A 98 -19.76 -1.30 -0.78
C ILE A 98 -19.47 -2.24 -1.95
N SER A 99 -20.42 -2.39 -2.87
CA SER A 99 -20.30 -3.24 -4.07
C SER A 99 -21.12 -2.69 -5.25
N ASP A 100 -21.15 -1.36 -5.39
CA ASP A 100 -21.94 -0.61 -6.37
C ASP A 100 -21.32 -0.55 -7.79
N GLY A 101 -20.30 -1.37 -8.06
CA GLY A 101 -19.58 -1.41 -9.34
C GLY A 101 -18.61 -0.22 -9.57
N ASN A 102 -18.60 0.77 -8.69
CA ASN A 102 -17.65 1.88 -8.78
C ASN A 102 -16.25 1.46 -8.30
N PRO A 103 -15.17 2.02 -8.88
CA PRO A 103 -13.80 1.66 -8.48
C PRO A 103 -13.49 1.84 -7.00
N ILE A 104 -12.87 0.84 -6.40
CA ILE A 104 -12.37 0.85 -5.01
C ILE A 104 -10.88 0.50 -5.05
N ILE A 105 -10.08 1.21 -4.25
CA ILE A 105 -8.66 0.87 -4.06
C ILE A 105 -8.49 0.22 -2.70
N GLY A 106 -8.02 -1.01 -2.67
CA GLY A 106 -7.54 -1.70 -1.47
C GLY A 106 -6.10 -1.34 -1.18
N VAL A 107 -5.82 -0.87 0.03
CA VAL A 107 -4.47 -0.67 0.57
C VAL A 107 -4.13 -1.91 1.37
N ASN A 108 -3.32 -2.78 0.77
CA ASN A 108 -2.83 -4.00 1.39
C ASN A 108 -1.67 -3.70 2.34
N ARG A 109 -0.75 -2.82 1.91
CA ARG A 109 0.38 -2.35 2.72
C ARG A 109 0.58 -0.87 2.54
N LEU A 110 0.87 -0.18 3.63
CA LEU A 110 1.32 1.20 3.63
C LEU A 110 2.38 1.35 4.70
N TRP A 111 3.59 1.70 4.29
CA TRP A 111 4.71 1.90 5.18
C TRP A 111 5.36 3.23 4.86
N THR A 112 5.80 3.92 5.91
CA THR A 112 6.65 5.11 5.80
C THR A 112 7.79 4.98 6.77
N HIS A 113 8.98 5.33 6.28
CA HIS A 113 10.19 5.33 7.09
C HIS A 113 9.99 6.24 8.31
N PRO A 114 10.40 5.85 9.53
CA PRO A 114 10.17 6.64 10.74
C PRO A 114 10.55 8.11 10.64
N THR A 115 11.73 8.43 10.07
CA THR A 115 12.20 9.82 9.89
C THR A 115 11.42 10.60 8.81
N ALA A 116 10.62 9.91 8.02
CA ALA A 116 9.80 10.43 6.93
C ALA A 116 8.30 10.50 7.29
N ARG A 117 7.91 9.96 8.45
CA ARG A 117 6.54 10.03 8.99
C ARG A 117 6.11 11.47 9.25
N MET A 118 4.81 11.69 9.29
CA MET A 118 4.18 13.00 9.58
C MET A 118 4.54 14.15 8.62
N LYS A 119 5.26 13.89 7.52
CA LYS A 119 5.58 14.88 6.48
C LYS A 119 4.57 14.91 5.32
N GLY A 120 3.63 13.95 5.30
CA GLY A 120 2.59 13.82 4.27
C GLY A 120 2.90 12.82 3.16
N ILE A 121 4.01 12.08 3.27
CA ILE A 121 4.47 11.12 2.25
C ILE A 121 3.43 10.01 1.99
N ALA A 122 2.90 9.39 3.05
CA ALA A 122 1.84 8.39 2.93
C ALA A 122 0.60 8.91 2.18
N ARG A 123 0.20 10.16 2.45
CA ARG A 123 -0.92 10.81 1.76
C ARG A 123 -0.64 10.98 0.27
N GLU A 124 0.57 11.42 -0.10
CA GLU A 124 0.93 11.63 -1.50
C GLU A 124 0.99 10.34 -2.30
N ILE A 125 1.55 9.29 -1.70
CA ILE A 125 1.59 7.96 -2.33
C ILE A 125 0.16 7.51 -2.66
N LEU A 126 -0.78 7.64 -1.71
CA LEU A 126 -2.18 7.28 -1.94
C LEU A 126 -2.92 8.23 -2.88
N ASP A 127 -2.65 9.53 -2.85
CA ASP A 127 -3.26 10.50 -3.77
C ASP A 127 -2.83 10.20 -5.23
N ILE A 128 -1.60 9.74 -5.44
CA ILE A 128 -1.14 9.26 -6.75
C ILE A 128 -1.79 7.93 -7.12
N ALA A 129 -1.87 6.97 -6.20
CA ALA A 129 -2.55 5.70 -6.45
C ALA A 129 -4.01 5.93 -6.90
N ARG A 130 -4.72 6.85 -6.23
CA ARG A 130 -6.10 7.25 -6.59
C ARG A 130 -6.26 7.82 -7.99
N LYS A 131 -5.21 8.46 -8.52
CA LYS A 131 -5.21 9.04 -9.87
C LYS A 131 -4.90 8.02 -10.96
N TRP A 132 -4.16 6.95 -10.62
CA TRP A 132 -3.53 6.09 -11.63
C TRP A 132 -3.80 4.59 -11.49
N CYS A 133 -4.51 4.16 -10.44
CA CYS A 133 -4.90 2.76 -10.26
C CYS A 133 -5.97 2.33 -11.28
N PHE A 134 -6.89 3.23 -11.61
CA PHE A 134 -7.91 3.03 -12.64
C PHE A 134 -7.69 4.06 -13.75
N THR A 135 -7.52 3.60 -14.99
CA THR A 135 -7.26 4.47 -16.13
C THR A 135 -8.40 5.46 -16.32
N GLY A 136 -8.08 6.76 -16.30
CA GLY A 136 -9.06 7.83 -16.54
C GLY A 136 -10.01 8.11 -15.38
N ILE A 137 -9.89 7.42 -14.24
CA ILE A 137 -10.79 7.57 -13.10
C ILE A 137 -10.02 8.04 -11.87
N PHE A 138 -10.46 9.16 -11.30
CA PHE A 138 -9.97 9.64 -10.02
C PHE A 138 -10.81 9.05 -8.87
N VAL A 139 -10.22 8.11 -8.13
CA VAL A 139 -10.92 7.43 -7.03
C VAL A 139 -11.07 8.37 -5.83
N PRO A 140 -12.28 8.59 -5.29
CA PRO A 140 -12.48 9.39 -4.07
C PRO A 140 -11.83 8.76 -2.82
N ARG A 141 -11.49 9.57 -1.81
CA ARG A 141 -10.82 9.05 -0.58
C ARG A 141 -11.68 8.07 0.22
N HIS A 142 -13.00 8.24 0.21
CA HIS A 142 -13.93 7.33 0.88
C HIS A 142 -14.03 5.96 0.18
N ARG A 143 -13.44 5.80 -1.02
CA ARG A 143 -13.33 4.53 -1.75
C ARG A 143 -11.91 3.94 -1.67
N VAL A 144 -11.14 4.37 -0.68
CA VAL A 144 -9.85 3.77 -0.33
C VAL A 144 -10.06 2.90 0.90
N ALA A 145 -9.97 1.59 0.71
CA ALA A 145 -10.11 0.57 1.72
C ALA A 145 -8.76 0.24 2.35
N PHE A 146 -8.69 0.02 3.67
CA PHE A 146 -7.47 -0.43 4.34
C PHE A 146 -7.67 -1.85 4.88
N SER A 147 -6.84 -2.80 4.47
CA SER A 147 -6.86 -4.18 4.96
C SER A 147 -6.03 -4.28 6.24
N ASP A 148 -6.65 -4.72 7.33
CA ASP A 148 -5.99 -5.02 8.61
C ASP A 148 -4.98 -3.94 9.07
N PRO A 149 -5.41 -2.66 9.20
CA PRO A 149 -4.52 -1.56 9.55
C PRO A 149 -4.00 -1.69 10.98
N SER A 150 -2.70 -1.42 11.17
CA SER A 150 -2.11 -1.18 12.49
C SER A 150 -2.73 0.05 13.14
N ASP A 151 -2.47 0.31 14.43
CA ASP A 151 -3.04 1.48 15.11
C ASP A 151 -2.58 2.81 14.49
N ASP A 152 -1.32 2.89 14.06
CA ASP A 152 -0.82 4.01 13.24
C ASP A 152 -1.56 4.11 11.90
N GLY A 153 -1.83 2.96 11.27
CA GLY A 153 -2.59 2.85 10.03
C GLY A 153 -4.04 3.34 10.18
N LYS A 154 -4.72 2.98 11.26
CA LYS A 154 -6.08 3.44 11.60
C LYS A 154 -6.11 4.96 11.77
N ARG A 155 -5.21 5.51 12.61
CA ARG A 155 -5.09 6.97 12.83
C ARG A 155 -4.80 7.71 11.52
N PHE A 156 -3.95 7.13 10.67
CA PHE A 156 -3.69 7.69 9.35
C PHE A 156 -4.93 7.66 8.46
N ALA A 157 -5.64 6.52 8.38
CA ALA A 157 -6.82 6.35 7.54
C ALA A 157 -7.93 7.34 7.92
N GLU A 158 -8.22 7.51 9.21
CA GLU A 158 -9.18 8.50 9.73
C GLU A 158 -8.87 9.92 9.27
N ARG A 159 -7.60 10.34 9.43
CA ARG A 159 -7.13 11.68 9.01
C ARG A 159 -7.10 11.84 7.50
N TYR A 160 -6.81 10.75 6.78
CA TYR A 160 -6.74 10.75 5.33
C TYR A 160 -8.13 10.96 4.73
N MET A 161 -9.15 10.25 5.24
CA MET A 161 -10.53 10.33 4.76
C MET A 161 -11.21 11.66 5.12
N LYS A 162 -10.75 12.38 6.15
CA LYS A 162 -11.37 13.61 6.71
C LYS A 162 -12.87 13.40 7.04
N TYR A 163 -13.14 12.93 8.26
CA TYR A 163 -14.49 12.80 8.86
C TYR A 163 -15.51 11.93 8.09
N VAL A 164 -15.05 10.87 7.43
CA VAL A 164 -15.91 9.75 7.06
C VAL A 164 -15.36 8.49 7.70
N ARG A 165 -16.26 7.74 8.35
CA ARG A 165 -16.02 6.59 9.20
C ARG A 165 -15.14 5.55 8.50
N ILE A 166 -14.25 4.92 9.26
CA ILE A 166 -13.19 4.03 8.76
C ILE A 166 -13.79 2.85 7.99
N CYS A 167 -13.47 2.74 6.70
CA CYS A 167 -13.60 1.49 5.95
C CYS A 167 -12.43 0.57 6.31
N LEU A 168 -12.56 -0.13 7.43
CA LEU A 168 -11.73 -1.29 7.79
C LEU A 168 -12.26 -2.47 6.99
N VAL A 169 -11.49 -3.00 6.04
CA VAL A 169 -12.01 -4.00 5.11
C VAL A 169 -11.66 -5.42 5.50
N ILE A 170 -12.70 -6.24 5.68
CA ILE A 170 -12.64 -7.69 5.57
C ILE A 170 -12.86 -8.04 4.10
N TYR A 171 -11.91 -8.76 3.54
CA TYR A 171 -11.92 -9.20 2.16
C TYR A 171 -12.93 -10.34 2.00
N ILE A 172 -14.03 -10.15 1.26
CA ILE A 172 -14.88 -11.26 0.82
C ILE A 172 -14.63 -11.45 -0.68
N ASN A 173 -14.12 -12.63 -1.03
CA ASN A 173 -13.76 -13.13 -2.37
C ASN A 173 -12.33 -12.83 -2.88
N LYS A 174 -11.40 -13.67 -2.42
CA LYS A 174 -10.43 -14.27 -3.32
C LYS A 174 -11.20 -15.30 -4.14
N LEU A 175 -11.62 -14.94 -5.37
CA LEU A 175 -12.16 -15.92 -6.30
C LEU A 175 -11.02 -16.92 -6.58
N PHE A 176 -11.02 -18.04 -5.85
CA PHE A 176 -10.32 -19.24 -6.24
C PHE A 176 -11.05 -19.76 -7.48
N LEU A 177 -10.56 -19.39 -8.67
CA LEU A 177 -10.62 -20.35 -9.76
C LEU A 177 -9.43 -21.27 -9.54
N MET A 178 -9.67 -22.38 -8.83
CA MET A 178 -9.09 -23.68 -9.13
C MET A 178 -9.63 -24.72 -8.13
N ASN A 179 -10.69 -25.39 -8.54
CA ASN A 179 -10.82 -26.82 -8.37
C ASN A 179 -11.50 -27.36 -9.63
N LEU A 180 -10.70 -28.03 -10.46
CA LEU A 180 -11.09 -29.17 -11.28
C LEU A 180 -9.78 -29.87 -11.65
N VAL A 181 -9.66 -31.08 -11.10
CA VAL A 181 -8.71 -32.20 -11.36
C VAL A 181 -7.60 -31.93 -12.36
#